data_AF-A0AAD9LDR3-F1
#
_entry.id   AF-A0AAD9LDR3-F1
#
_cell.length_a   1.000
_cell.length_b   1.000
_cell.length_c   1.000
_cell.angle_alpha   90.00
_cell.angle_beta   90.00
_cell.angle_gamma   90.00
#
_symmetry.space_group_name_H-M   'P 1'
#
loop_
_entity.id
_entity.type
_entity.pdbx_description
1 polymer ?
#
loop_
_entity_poly.entity_id
_entity_poly.type
_entity_poly.pdbx_seq_one_letter_code
_entity_poly.pdbx_strand_id
1 'polypeptide(L)'
;MREYFMRVWNRITTCTVPVEGKKTTVYILGAVNFVFFGVGTLALGIMNDSLEDVFIGVLQLFLPIVGWAWSIVWGILIIHEKSKEEEK
;
A
#
# COMPACT_ATOMS: atom_id res chain seq x y z
N MET A 1 15.12 -14.75 -5.21
CA MET A 1 14.53 -14.57 -3.85
C MET A 1 15.13 -13.38 -3.10
N ARG A 2 16.46 -13.28 -2.96
CA ARG A 2 17.12 -12.13 -2.29
C ARG A 2 16.80 -10.77 -2.92
N GLU A 3 16.82 -10.69 -4.25
CA GLU A 3 16.51 -9.46 -4.98
C GLU A 3 15.08 -8.98 -4.78
N TYR A 4 14.11 -9.91 -4.78
CA TYR A 4 12.71 -9.61 -4.53
C TYR A 4 12.50 -9.04 -3.12
N PHE A 5 13.12 -9.68 -2.12
CA PHE A 5 13.10 -9.17 -0.75
C PHE A 5 13.69 -7.76 -0.65
N MET A 6 14.80 -7.49 -1.35
CA MET A 6 15.39 -6.15 -1.39
C MET A 6 14.45 -5.12 -2.00
N ARG A 7 13.65 -5.47 -3.01
CA ARG A 7 12.65 -4.56 -3.61
C ARG A 7 11.52 -4.24 -2.65
N VAL A 8 10.95 -5.26 -2.02
CA VAL A 8 9.91 -5.10 -0.98
C VAL A 8 10.46 -4.25 0.16
N TRP A 9 11.65 -4.60 0.68
CA TRP A 9 12.31 -3.85 1.75
C TRP A 9 12.55 -2.40 1.35
N ASN A 10 13.04 -2.16 0.13
CA ASN A 10 13.26 -0.82 -0.38
C ASN A 10 11.95 -0.01 -0.34
N ARG A 11 10.86 -0.52 -0.92
CA ARG A 11 9.54 0.15 -0.91
C ARG A 11 9.04 0.46 0.49
N ILE A 12 9.28 -0.45 1.44
CA ILE A 12 8.95 -0.26 2.85
C ILE A 12 9.77 0.88 3.46
N THR A 13 11.09 0.89 3.25
CA THR A 13 11.99 1.90 3.82
C THR A 13 11.87 3.27 3.16
N THR A 14 11.51 3.31 1.88
CA THR A 14 11.27 4.55 1.13
C THR A 14 9.82 5.02 1.23
N CYS A 15 8.96 4.31 1.96
CA CYS A 15 7.53 4.59 2.09
C CYS A 15 6.84 4.74 0.71
N THR A 16 7.27 3.97 -0.28
CA THR A 16 6.71 4.00 -1.63
C THR A 16 5.42 3.19 -1.66
N VAL A 17 4.30 3.89 -1.85
CA VAL A 17 2.95 3.32 -1.82
C VAL A 17 2.32 3.30 -3.22
N PRO A 18 1.42 2.35 -3.51
CA PRO A 18 0.75 2.31 -4.79
C PRO A 18 -0.30 3.42 -4.90
N VAL A 19 -0.09 4.36 -5.81
CA VAL A 19 -0.99 5.52 -6.06
C VAL A 19 -1.47 5.61 -7.50
N GLU A 20 -1.09 4.64 -8.34
CA GLU A 20 -1.46 4.59 -9.74
C GLU A 20 -2.96 4.28 -9.89
N GLY A 21 -3.56 4.81 -10.96
CA GLY A 21 -4.98 4.63 -11.27
C GLY A 21 -5.87 5.83 -10.92
N LYS A 22 -7.19 5.60 -10.98
CA LYS A 22 -8.21 6.63 -10.79
C LYS A 22 -8.21 7.12 -9.33
N LYS A 23 -8.22 8.44 -9.15
CA LYS A 23 -8.26 9.13 -7.83
C LYS A 23 -9.27 8.49 -6.86
N THR A 24 -10.52 8.37 -7.30
CA THR A 24 -11.59 7.79 -6.49
C THR A 24 -11.27 6.38 -6.01
N THR A 25 -10.68 5.54 -6.89
CA THR A 25 -10.30 4.17 -6.54
C THR A 25 -9.16 4.15 -5.54
N VAL A 26 -8.13 4.98 -5.73
CA VAL A 26 -6.98 5.08 -4.83
C VAL A 26 -7.42 5.56 -3.44
N TYR A 27 -8.27 6.58 -3.36
CA TYR A 27 -8.79 7.06 -2.07
C TYR A 27 -9.67 6.03 -1.36
N ILE A 28 -10.56 5.35 -2.11
CA ILE A 28 -11.39 4.28 -1.53
C ILE A 28 -10.51 3.15 -1.01
N LEU A 29 -9.50 2.71 -1.77
CA LEU A 29 -8.64 1.62 -1.35
C LEU A 29 -7.71 2.01 -0.20
N GLY A 30 -7.21 3.25 -0.18
CA GLY A 30 -6.52 3.80 0.98
C GLY A 30 -7.40 3.83 2.24
N ALA A 31 -8.68 4.22 2.10
CA ALA A 31 -9.65 4.21 3.18
C ALA A 31 -9.98 2.79 3.66
N VAL A 32 -10.19 1.85 2.73
CA VAL A 32 -10.41 0.42 3.00
C VAL A 32 -9.22 -0.17 3.74
N ASN A 33 -8.00 0.26 3.44
CA ASN A 33 -6.79 -0.23 4.11
C ASN A 33 -6.79 0.04 5.63
N PHE A 34 -7.45 1.11 6.09
CA PHE A 34 -7.59 1.40 7.53
C PHE A 34 -8.45 0.37 8.28
N VAL A 35 -9.49 -0.12 7.62
CA VAL A 35 -10.52 -0.99 8.21
C VAL A 35 -10.16 -2.46 7.99
N PHE A 36 -9.71 -2.78 6.78
CA PHE A 36 -9.34 -4.11 6.33
C PHE A 36 -7.83 -4.16 6.09
N PHE A 37 -7.09 -4.17 7.20
CA PHE A 37 -5.66 -4.46 7.36
C PHE A 37 -4.99 -5.05 6.11
N GLY A 38 -4.44 -4.22 5.22
CA GLY A 38 -3.70 -4.66 4.04
C GLY A 38 -4.49 -5.03 2.79
N VAL A 39 -5.83 -5.09 2.86
CA VAL A 39 -6.69 -5.34 1.69
C VAL A 39 -6.61 -4.20 0.69
N GLY A 40 -6.51 -2.96 1.15
CA GLY A 40 -6.35 -1.79 0.28
C GLY A 40 -5.03 -1.82 -0.49
N THR A 41 -3.92 -2.06 0.21
CA THR A 41 -2.58 -2.22 -0.39
C THR A 41 -2.54 -3.39 -1.36
N LEU A 42 -3.13 -4.53 -0.98
CA LEU A 42 -3.19 -5.74 -1.81
C LEU A 42 -3.98 -5.48 -3.10
N ALA A 43 -5.17 -4.87 -2.99
CA ALA A 43 -6.01 -4.58 -4.15
C ALA A 43 -5.31 -3.61 -5.12
N LEU A 44 -4.68 -2.55 -4.60
CA LEU A 44 -3.89 -1.63 -5.41
C LEU A 44 -2.69 -2.31 -6.07
N GLY A 45 -2.01 -3.21 -5.35
CA GLY A 45 -0.93 -4.02 -5.92
C GLY A 45 -1.38 -4.90 -7.09
N ILE A 46 -2.55 -5.53 -6.98
CA ILE A 46 -3.14 -6.32 -8.08
C ILE A 46 -3.51 -5.42 -9.27
N MET A 47 -4.12 -4.26 -9.00
CA MET A 47 -4.53 -3.33 -10.06
C MET A 47 -3.35 -2.74 -10.84
N ASN A 48 -2.21 -2.56 -10.18
CA ASN A 48 -1.00 -1.97 -10.74
C ASN A 48 0.04 -3.02 -11.17
N ASP A 49 -0.32 -4.30 -11.21
CA ASP A 49 0.57 -5.43 -11.53
C ASP A 49 1.89 -5.41 -10.71
N SER A 50 1.79 -4.97 -9.46
CA SER A 50 2.90 -4.76 -8.53
C SER A 50 2.91 -5.85 -7.47
N LEU A 51 3.63 -6.94 -7.76
CA LEU A 51 3.77 -8.08 -6.85
C LEU A 51 4.32 -7.67 -5.47
N GLU A 52 5.17 -6.65 -5.42
CA GLU A 52 5.74 -6.16 -4.17
C GLU A 52 4.67 -5.57 -3.25
N ASP A 53 3.73 -4.77 -3.78
CA ASP A 53 2.64 -4.20 -2.99
C ASP A 53 1.62 -5.27 -2.58
N VAL A 54 1.37 -6.25 -3.45
CA VAL A 54 0.55 -7.44 -3.10
C VAL A 54 1.17 -8.14 -1.90
N PHE A 55 2.48 -8.37 -1.92
CA PHE A 55 3.18 -9.02 -0.82
C PHE A 55 3.16 -8.19 0.47
N ILE A 56 3.29 -6.87 0.39
CA ILE A 56 3.14 -5.97 1.54
C ILE A 56 1.72 -6.06 2.12
N GLY A 57 0.69 -6.05 1.28
CA GLY A 57 -0.70 -6.22 1.72
C GLY A 57 -0.96 -7.57 2.37
N VAL A 58 -0.36 -8.64 1.84
CA VAL A 58 -0.41 -9.98 2.46
C VAL A 58 0.30 -9.99 3.82
N LEU A 59 1.49 -9.40 3.94
CA LEU A 59 2.19 -9.29 5.23
C LEU A 59 1.37 -8.51 6.28
N GLN A 60 0.69 -7.45 5.85
CA GLN A 60 -0.20 -6.66 6.71
C GLN A 60 -1.38 -7.49 7.26
N LEU A 61 -1.94 -8.40 6.44
CA LEU A 61 -3.00 -9.32 6.86
C LEU A 61 -2.54 -10.35 7.90
N PHE A 62 -1.31 -10.85 7.77
CA PHE A 62 -0.77 -11.89 8.66
C PHE A 62 -0.28 -11.36 10.02
N LEU A 63 -0.08 -10.04 10.16
CA LEU A 63 0.40 -9.41 11.39
C LEU A 63 -0.75 -8.66 12.10
N PRO A 64 -1.46 -9.27 13.06
CA PRO A 64 -2.73 -8.72 13.56
C PRO A 64 -2.63 -7.34 14.23
N ILE A 65 -1.58 -7.08 15.01
CA ILE A 65 -1.39 -5.78 15.69
C ILE A 65 -0.45 -4.88 14.90
N VAL A 66 0.71 -5.42 14.50
CA VAL A 66 1.73 -4.67 13.77
C VAL A 66 1.27 -4.32 12.36
N GLY A 67 0.65 -5.26 11.66
CA GLY A 67 0.09 -5.08 10.33
C GLY A 67 -1.08 -4.11 10.32
N TRP A 68 -1.82 -3.96 11.42
CA TRP A 68 -2.84 -2.91 11.54
C TRP A 68 -2.26 -1.51 11.56
N ALA A 69 -1.35 -1.25 12.50
CA ALA A 69 -0.69 0.04 12.61
C ALA A 69 0.02 0.40 11.31
N TRP A 70 0.66 -0.60 10.70
CA TRP A 70 1.25 -0.48 9.38
C TRP A 70 0.21 -0.12 8.30
N SER A 71 -0.93 -0.82 8.26
CA SER A 71 -2.00 -0.55 7.29
C SER A 71 -2.56 0.86 7.42
N ILE A 72 -2.63 1.40 8.65
CA ILE A 72 -3.01 2.79 8.88
C ILE A 72 -1.96 3.74 8.29
N VAL A 73 -0.69 3.55 8.62
CA VAL A 73 0.37 4.40 8.05
C VAL A 73 0.35 4.35 6.52
N TRP A 74 0.18 3.16 5.93
CA TRP A 74 0.08 2.98 4.48
C TRP A 74 -1.16 3.64 3.88
N GLY A 75 -2.31 3.54 4.55
CA GLY A 75 -3.54 4.22 4.10
C GLY A 75 -3.38 5.74 4.06
N ILE A 76 -2.74 6.33 5.08
CA ILE A 76 -2.45 7.78 5.11
C ILE A 76 -1.49 8.15 3.96
N LEU A 77 -0.42 7.38 3.78
CA LEU A 77 0.56 7.61 2.72
C LEU A 77 -0.07 7.52 1.32
N ILE A 78 -0.95 6.54 1.08
CA ILE A 78 -1.67 6.41 -0.20
C ILE A 78 -2.49 7.66 -0.50
N ILE A 79 -3.25 8.15 0.48
CA ILE A 79 -4.07 9.36 0.32
C ILE A 79 -3.18 10.59 0.12
N HIS A 80 -2.14 10.74 0.95
CA HIS A 80 -1.24 11.89 0.90
C HIS A 80 -0.46 11.97 -0.40
N GLU A 81 0.16 10.87 -0.83
CA GLU A 81 0.96 10.87 -2.05
C GLU A 81 0.06 11.02 -3.29
N LYS A 82 -1.16 10.45 -3.27
CA LYS A 82 -2.12 10.71 -4.35
C LYS A 82 -2.52 12.18 -4.43
N SER A 83 -2.76 12.84 -3.30
CA SER A 83 -3.10 14.27 -3.27
C SER A 83 -1.97 15.16 -3.82
N LYS A 84 -0.71 14.83 -3.53
CA LYS A 84 0.46 15.54 -4.06
C LYS A 84 0.64 15.39 -5.57
N GLU A 85 0.28 14.25 -6.15
CA GLU A 85 0.25 14.10 -7.62
C GLU A 85 -0.76 15.04 -8.27
N GLU A 86 -1.80 15.48 -7.57
CA GLU A 86 -2.83 16.37 -8.14
C GLU A 86 -2.41 17.84 -8.17
N GLU A 87 -1.47 18.23 -7.30
CA GLU A 87 -0.96 19.60 -7.20
C GLU A 87 0.19 19.89 -8.18
N LYS A 88 0.72 18.85 -8.84
CA LYS A 88 1.76 18.93 -9.87
C LYS A 88 1.18 19.00 -11.27
#